data_AF-A0A4Q2Z865-F1
#
_entry.id   AF-A0A4Q2Z865-F1
#
_cell.length_a   1.000
_cell.length_b   1.000
_cell.length_c   1.000
_cell.angle_alpha   90.00
_cell.angle_beta   90.00
_cell.angle_gamma   90.00
#
_symmetry.space_group_name_H-M   'P 1'
#
loop_
_entity.id
_entity.type
_entity.pdbx_description
1 polymer ?
#
loop_
_entity_poly.entity_id
_entity_poly.type
_entity_poly.pdbx_seq_one_letter_code
_entity_poly.pdbx_strand_id
1 'polypeptide(L)'
;ETDSIGAIEVPADCYWGAQTQRSIENFPFGGQERMPLGIVHAQAIVKQAAARVNRKHGMDVKIADAIEAAAQEIVAGKLDDQFPLVIWQTGSGTQTNMNVNEVIAGRANFVLAGTKGGKSPVHPNDHVNMSQSSNDSFPTALHVAAVRATRDALIPALEQLTDSLIAKAEAWDHIIKIGRTHTQDATPLTLGQEFGGYAAQLISCRARIEGALNGNLRKLAIGGTAVGTGLNAPEGWAEDMSAAISDIAGTEFEPAPNKFEQLAAKDGLVFFSGALNTLAVALNKIANDIRFLGSGPRSGLGELSLPATEPGSSIMPGKVNPTQCESLTMVAAQVMGNNQAVTIGGMQGHFELNVFMPLIGANVLRSIDLLSVGMTSFAERCVDGIEANEKQIADLVGRSLMLVTALAPAIGYDNAAKIAKVAHEKGMTLKETGLALGLVDEATFDKYVRPETMIGR
;
A
#
# COMPACT_ATOMS: atom_id res chain seq x y z
N GLU A 1 -39.20 3.19 -11.29
CA GLU A 1 -38.85 1.91 -11.93
C GLU A 1 -39.52 0.73 -11.21
N THR A 2 -39.30 -0.52 -11.64
CA THR A 2 -39.87 -1.73 -11.01
C THR A 2 -38.86 -2.87 -10.91
N ASP A 3 -38.94 -3.64 -9.82
CA ASP A 3 -38.31 -4.95 -9.66
C ASP A 3 -39.36 -5.99 -9.18
N SER A 4 -38.92 -7.17 -8.74
CA SER A 4 -39.82 -8.22 -8.25
C SER A 4 -40.53 -7.89 -6.94
N ILE A 5 -40.08 -6.87 -6.20
CA ILE A 5 -40.64 -6.44 -4.90
C ILE A 5 -41.67 -5.31 -5.10
N GLY A 6 -41.63 -4.62 -6.24
CA GLY A 6 -42.64 -3.66 -6.64
C GLY A 6 -42.07 -2.39 -7.28
N ALA A 7 -42.91 -1.38 -7.41
CA ALA A 7 -42.50 -0.07 -7.90
C ALA A 7 -41.71 0.71 -6.84
N ILE A 8 -40.77 1.53 -7.31
CA ILE A 8 -39.99 2.47 -6.48
C ILE A 8 -39.66 3.72 -7.30
N GLU A 9 -39.69 4.88 -6.66
CA GLU A 9 -39.33 6.15 -7.27
C GLU A 9 -37.82 6.27 -7.36
N VAL A 10 -37.31 6.61 -8.55
CA VAL A 10 -35.87 6.74 -8.82
C VAL A 10 -35.63 8.15 -9.37
N PRO A 11 -34.59 8.88 -8.91
CA PRO A 11 -34.28 10.21 -9.44
C PRO A 11 -34.12 10.22 -10.97
N ALA A 12 -34.73 11.20 -11.64
CA ALA A 12 -34.78 11.22 -13.11
C ALA A 12 -33.41 11.53 -13.76
N ASP A 13 -32.48 12.07 -12.99
CA ASP A 13 -31.14 12.45 -13.44
C ASP A 13 -30.12 11.30 -13.36
N CYS A 14 -30.42 10.24 -12.62
CA CYS A 14 -29.52 9.10 -12.46
C CYS A 14 -29.69 8.00 -13.53
N TYR A 15 -28.66 7.16 -13.68
CA TYR A 15 -28.69 5.99 -14.56
C TYR A 15 -28.99 4.68 -13.84
N TRP A 16 -28.92 4.64 -12.50
CA TRP A 16 -29.26 3.44 -11.74
C TRP A 16 -30.77 3.22 -11.70
N GLY A 17 -31.18 2.01 -11.29
CA GLY A 17 -32.57 1.58 -11.34
C GLY A 17 -33.17 1.23 -9.98
N ALA A 18 -34.24 0.44 -10.03
CA ALA A 18 -35.00 0.04 -8.86
C ALA A 18 -34.14 -0.69 -7.80
N GLN A 19 -33.20 -1.55 -8.21
CA GLN A 19 -32.41 -2.36 -7.28
C GLN A 19 -31.42 -1.49 -6.50
N THR A 20 -30.76 -0.54 -7.16
CA THR A 20 -29.87 0.42 -6.50
C THR A 20 -30.65 1.31 -5.55
N GLN A 21 -31.78 1.86 -5.99
CA GLN A 21 -32.60 2.75 -5.16
C GLN A 21 -33.06 2.03 -3.88
N ARG A 22 -33.55 0.79 -4.01
CA ARG A 22 -33.95 -0.02 -2.86
C ARG A 22 -32.76 -0.34 -1.95
N SER A 23 -31.58 -0.48 -2.51
CA SER A 23 -30.35 -0.72 -1.73
C SER A 23 -29.93 0.49 -0.92
N ILE A 24 -30.09 1.71 -1.46
CA ILE A 24 -29.85 2.96 -0.72
C ILE A 24 -30.75 3.03 0.52
N GLU A 25 -32.04 2.68 0.38
CA GLU A 25 -33.00 2.72 1.49
C GLU A 25 -32.73 1.67 2.58
N ASN A 26 -32.24 0.49 2.19
CA ASN A 26 -31.98 -0.61 3.13
C ASN A 26 -30.61 -0.54 3.81
N PHE A 27 -29.64 0.18 3.23
CA PHE A 27 -28.28 0.33 3.78
C PHE A 27 -27.91 1.81 3.93
N PRO A 28 -28.54 2.55 4.87
CA PRO A 28 -28.53 4.02 4.91
C PRO A 28 -27.28 4.60 5.59
N PHE A 29 -26.08 4.18 5.20
CA PHE A 29 -24.82 4.75 5.69
C PHE A 29 -24.45 6.03 4.93
N GLY A 30 -23.67 6.91 5.58
CA GLY A 30 -23.26 8.19 5.00
C GLY A 30 -22.28 8.07 3.82
N GLY A 31 -22.12 9.17 3.08
CA GLY A 31 -21.29 9.20 1.86
C GLY A 31 -19.81 8.86 2.06
N GLN A 32 -19.28 9.02 3.27
CA GLN A 32 -17.93 8.62 3.64
C GLN A 32 -17.72 7.10 3.64
N GLU A 33 -18.80 6.32 3.70
CA GLU A 33 -18.78 4.85 3.67
C GLU A 33 -19.08 4.30 2.26
N ARG A 34 -19.09 5.14 1.22
CA ARG A 34 -19.32 4.71 -0.16
C ARG A 34 -18.32 3.65 -0.59
N MET A 35 -18.76 2.76 -1.48
CA MET A 35 -17.90 1.77 -2.11
C MET A 35 -16.71 2.50 -2.78
N PRO A 36 -15.46 2.09 -2.53
CA PRO A 36 -14.31 2.67 -3.21
C PRO A 36 -14.46 2.62 -4.73
N LEU A 37 -14.25 3.75 -5.40
CA LEU A 37 -14.41 3.88 -6.85
C LEU A 37 -13.51 2.90 -7.62
N GLY A 38 -12.34 2.54 -7.09
CA GLY A 38 -11.49 1.51 -7.70
C GLY A 38 -12.19 0.15 -7.86
N ILE A 39 -13.08 -0.23 -6.93
CA ILE A 39 -13.89 -1.46 -7.03
C ILE A 39 -14.97 -1.29 -8.10
N VAL A 40 -15.61 -0.12 -8.16
CA VAL A 40 -16.62 0.20 -9.17
C VAL A 40 -16.03 0.16 -10.57
N HIS A 41 -14.89 0.82 -10.79
CA HIS A 41 -14.16 0.82 -12.06
C HIS A 41 -13.72 -0.59 -12.44
N ALA A 42 -13.25 -1.39 -11.48
CA ALA A 42 -12.90 -2.79 -11.73
C ALA A 42 -14.12 -3.66 -12.07
N GLN A 43 -15.27 -3.45 -11.42
CA GLN A 43 -16.52 -4.13 -11.78
C GLN A 43 -16.94 -3.75 -13.20
N ALA A 44 -16.79 -2.48 -13.60
CA ALA A 44 -17.03 -2.05 -14.96
C ALA A 44 -16.09 -2.73 -15.97
N ILE A 45 -14.81 -2.94 -15.65
CA ILE A 45 -13.89 -3.75 -16.47
C ILE A 45 -14.44 -5.17 -16.65
N VAL A 46 -14.94 -5.81 -15.58
CA VAL A 46 -15.55 -7.14 -15.67
C VAL A 46 -16.76 -7.13 -16.61
N LYS A 47 -17.61 -6.10 -16.55
CA LYS A 47 -18.76 -5.97 -17.46
C LYS A 47 -18.36 -5.70 -18.91
N GLN A 48 -17.33 -4.89 -19.11
CA GLN A 48 -16.76 -4.60 -20.42
C GLN A 48 -16.21 -5.88 -21.07
N ALA A 49 -15.45 -6.67 -20.30
CA ALA A 49 -14.96 -7.98 -20.72
C ALA A 49 -16.12 -8.94 -21.06
N ALA A 50 -17.14 -9.00 -20.20
CA ALA A 50 -18.29 -9.88 -20.42
C ALA A 50 -19.06 -9.53 -21.70
N ALA A 51 -19.21 -8.25 -22.04
CA ALA A 51 -19.83 -7.84 -23.30
C ALA A 51 -19.02 -8.34 -24.52
N ARG A 52 -17.69 -8.17 -24.50
CA ARG A 52 -16.80 -8.66 -25.57
C ARG A 52 -16.86 -10.16 -25.75
N VAL A 53 -16.83 -10.90 -24.64
CA VAL A 53 -16.86 -12.36 -24.65
C VAL A 53 -18.24 -12.85 -25.09
N ASN A 54 -19.32 -12.35 -24.50
CA ASN A 54 -20.67 -12.79 -24.83
C ASN A 54 -21.10 -12.43 -26.25
N ARG A 55 -20.51 -11.42 -26.89
CA ARG A 55 -20.65 -11.16 -28.34
C ARG A 55 -20.23 -12.38 -29.17
N LYS A 56 -19.18 -13.10 -28.76
CA LYS A 56 -18.77 -14.35 -29.42
C LYS A 56 -19.73 -15.51 -29.13
N HIS A 57 -20.44 -15.45 -28.00
CA HIS A 57 -21.37 -16.49 -27.54
C HIS A 57 -22.85 -16.17 -27.82
N GLY A 58 -23.15 -15.25 -28.73
CA GLY A 58 -24.50 -15.02 -29.25
C GLY A 58 -25.23 -13.78 -28.75
N MET A 59 -24.58 -12.90 -27.98
CA MET A 59 -25.13 -11.58 -27.67
C MET A 59 -25.21 -10.72 -28.94
N ASP A 60 -26.32 -9.99 -29.12
CA ASP A 60 -26.47 -9.04 -30.23
C ASP A 60 -25.36 -8.00 -30.24
N VAL A 61 -24.81 -7.73 -31.43
CA VAL A 61 -23.65 -6.86 -31.61
C VAL A 61 -23.92 -5.44 -31.13
N LYS A 62 -25.10 -4.87 -31.41
CA LYS A 62 -25.42 -3.49 -31.02
C LYS A 62 -25.57 -3.38 -29.50
N ILE A 63 -26.13 -4.40 -28.87
CA ILE A 63 -26.23 -4.48 -27.41
C ILE A 63 -24.83 -4.59 -26.79
N ALA A 64 -23.99 -5.49 -27.29
CA ALA A 64 -22.62 -5.68 -26.79
C ALA A 64 -21.79 -4.39 -26.92
N ASP A 65 -21.82 -3.75 -28.10
CA ASP A 65 -21.07 -2.51 -28.36
C ASP A 65 -21.54 -1.36 -27.43
N ALA A 66 -22.84 -1.24 -27.16
CA ALA A 66 -23.38 -0.23 -26.27
C ALA A 66 -23.01 -0.46 -24.79
N ILE A 67 -23.01 -1.73 -24.34
CA ILE A 67 -22.57 -2.12 -22.99
C ILE A 67 -21.08 -1.82 -22.83
N GLU A 68 -20.25 -2.21 -23.80
CA GLU A 68 -18.81 -1.95 -23.79
C GLU A 68 -18.52 -0.45 -23.71
N ALA A 69 -19.19 0.37 -24.51
CA ALA A 69 -19.01 1.83 -24.50
C ALA A 69 -19.42 2.46 -23.16
N ALA A 70 -20.55 2.05 -22.58
CA ALA A 70 -21.00 2.53 -21.27
C ALA A 70 -20.06 2.10 -20.13
N ALA A 71 -19.59 0.85 -20.16
CA ALA A 71 -18.60 0.36 -19.19
C ALA A 71 -17.30 1.16 -19.27
N GLN A 72 -16.82 1.47 -20.49
CA GLN A 72 -15.62 2.28 -20.70
C GLN A 72 -15.75 3.71 -20.12
N GLU A 73 -16.95 4.31 -20.14
CA GLU A 73 -17.19 5.61 -19.50
C GLU A 73 -17.04 5.53 -17.97
N ILE A 74 -17.51 4.44 -17.35
CA ILE A 74 -17.32 4.20 -15.91
C ILE A 74 -15.84 3.97 -15.60
N VAL A 75 -15.14 3.14 -16.37
CA VAL A 75 -13.69 2.89 -16.21
C VAL A 75 -12.88 4.19 -16.32
N ALA A 76 -13.35 5.15 -17.13
CA ALA A 76 -12.74 6.47 -17.29
C ALA A 76 -13.18 7.51 -16.24
N GLY A 77 -13.95 7.12 -15.23
CA GLY A 77 -14.41 8.01 -14.14
C GLY A 77 -15.49 9.01 -14.54
N LYS A 78 -16.15 8.86 -15.70
CA LYS A 78 -17.11 9.84 -16.21
C LYS A 78 -18.48 9.76 -15.53
N LEU A 79 -18.73 8.70 -14.76
CA LEU A 79 -20.03 8.38 -14.15
C LEU A 79 -19.90 8.07 -12.66
N ASP A 80 -18.86 8.55 -11.98
CA ASP A 80 -18.56 8.22 -10.58
C ASP A 80 -19.67 8.65 -9.60
N ASP A 81 -20.47 9.64 -9.97
CA ASP A 81 -21.63 10.11 -9.21
C ASP A 81 -22.83 9.13 -9.26
N GLN A 82 -22.78 8.10 -10.12
CA GLN A 82 -23.86 7.12 -10.31
C GLN A 82 -23.76 5.89 -9.39
N PHE A 83 -22.82 5.89 -8.45
CA PHE A 83 -22.54 4.75 -7.56
C PHE A 83 -22.69 5.15 -6.08
N PRO A 84 -23.94 5.30 -5.59
CA PRO A 84 -24.21 5.82 -4.26
C PRO A 84 -24.04 4.78 -3.13
N LEU A 85 -23.85 3.51 -3.48
CA LEU A 85 -23.87 2.40 -2.53
C LEU A 85 -22.65 2.38 -1.62
N VAL A 86 -22.84 1.81 -0.44
CA VAL A 86 -21.89 1.83 0.67
C VAL A 86 -21.22 0.48 0.89
N ILE A 87 -20.06 0.45 1.54
CA ILE A 87 -19.32 -0.77 1.90
C ILE A 87 -20.22 -1.74 2.69
N TRP A 88 -21.05 -1.20 3.58
CA TRP A 88 -21.92 -1.93 4.50
C TRP A 88 -23.23 -2.39 3.85
N GLN A 89 -23.11 -3.13 2.74
CA GLN A 89 -24.21 -3.75 1.98
C GLN A 89 -24.23 -5.28 2.16
N THR A 90 -24.83 -6.05 1.25
CA THR A 90 -24.63 -7.52 1.29
C THR A 90 -23.16 -7.88 1.17
N GLY A 91 -22.77 -8.87 1.95
CA GLY A 91 -21.40 -9.32 2.05
C GLY A 91 -20.79 -9.92 0.78
N SER A 92 -21.61 -10.32 -0.19
CA SER A 92 -21.14 -10.76 -1.51
C SER A 92 -20.90 -9.61 -2.48
N GLY A 93 -21.26 -8.37 -2.12
CA GLY A 93 -21.18 -7.20 -3.02
C GLY A 93 -22.26 -7.20 -4.11
N THR A 94 -23.35 -7.95 -3.92
CA THR A 94 -24.40 -8.10 -4.94
C THR A 94 -25.08 -6.77 -5.28
N GLN A 95 -25.31 -5.86 -4.33
CA GLN A 95 -25.90 -4.56 -4.66
C GLN A 95 -24.98 -3.74 -5.57
N THR A 96 -23.67 -3.76 -5.35
CA THR A 96 -22.71 -3.07 -6.23
C THR A 96 -22.67 -3.70 -7.61
N ASN A 97 -22.71 -5.03 -7.72
CA ASN A 97 -22.85 -5.70 -9.01
C ASN A 97 -24.11 -5.22 -9.76
N MET A 98 -25.26 -5.22 -9.08
CA MET A 98 -26.53 -4.76 -9.64
C MET A 98 -26.50 -3.27 -10.00
N ASN A 99 -25.90 -2.42 -9.17
CA ASN A 99 -25.77 -1.00 -9.46
C ASN A 99 -24.92 -0.74 -10.71
N VAL A 100 -23.80 -1.44 -10.88
CA VAL A 100 -23.02 -1.38 -12.11
C VAL A 100 -23.81 -1.89 -13.31
N ASN A 101 -24.56 -2.99 -13.16
CA ASN A 101 -25.43 -3.48 -14.23
C ASN A 101 -26.50 -2.45 -14.63
N GLU A 102 -27.18 -1.83 -13.66
CA GLU A 102 -28.21 -0.83 -13.89
C GLU A 102 -27.65 0.44 -14.53
N VAL A 103 -26.52 0.97 -14.04
CA VAL A 103 -25.90 2.17 -14.62
C VAL A 103 -25.45 1.93 -16.06
N ILE A 104 -24.84 0.77 -16.35
CA ILE A 104 -24.45 0.41 -17.71
C ILE A 104 -25.67 0.27 -18.61
N ALA A 105 -26.70 -0.45 -18.17
CA ALA A 105 -27.94 -0.61 -18.93
C ALA A 105 -28.63 0.74 -19.17
N GLY A 106 -28.79 1.57 -18.14
CA GLY A 106 -29.40 2.89 -18.22
C GLY A 106 -28.63 3.84 -19.14
N ARG A 107 -27.29 3.80 -19.11
CA ARG A 107 -26.46 4.59 -20.01
C ARG A 107 -26.55 4.10 -21.45
N ALA A 108 -26.51 2.78 -21.68
CA ALA A 108 -26.66 2.20 -23.01
C ALA A 108 -28.06 2.47 -23.60
N ASN A 109 -29.12 2.37 -22.78
CA ASN A 109 -30.49 2.68 -23.18
C ASN A 109 -30.66 4.15 -23.53
N PHE A 110 -30.02 5.05 -22.80
CA PHE A 110 -30.04 6.46 -23.14
C PHE A 110 -29.40 6.73 -24.52
N VAL A 111 -28.30 6.05 -24.84
CA VAL A 111 -27.65 6.17 -26.16
C VAL A 111 -28.50 5.56 -27.28
N LEU A 112 -29.12 4.40 -27.04
CA LEU A 112 -29.85 3.66 -28.08
C LEU A 112 -31.30 4.11 -28.28
N ALA A 113 -31.96 4.56 -27.22
CA ALA A 113 -33.39 4.83 -27.19
C ALA A 113 -33.77 6.20 -26.60
N GLY A 114 -32.80 6.97 -26.10
CA GLY A 114 -33.03 8.31 -25.54
C GLY A 114 -33.65 8.33 -24.14
N THR A 115 -33.85 7.16 -23.52
CA THR A 115 -34.44 7.04 -22.18
C THR A 115 -33.38 6.68 -21.14
N LYS A 116 -33.28 7.46 -20.06
CA LYS A 116 -32.43 7.10 -18.90
C LYS A 116 -33.05 5.94 -18.13
N GLY A 117 -32.20 5.05 -17.63
CA GLY A 117 -32.61 3.88 -16.85
C GLY A 117 -33.31 2.82 -17.69
N GLY A 118 -34.20 2.07 -17.07
CA GLY A 118 -35.03 1.07 -17.72
C GLY A 118 -34.29 -0.22 -18.13
N LYS A 119 -35.00 -1.08 -18.86
CA LYS A 119 -34.58 -2.47 -19.15
C LYS A 119 -34.60 -2.81 -20.64
N SER A 120 -34.72 -1.81 -21.52
CA SER A 120 -34.85 -1.99 -22.96
C SER A 120 -34.22 -0.83 -23.71
N PRO A 121 -33.46 -1.09 -24.80
CA PRO A 121 -33.15 -2.41 -25.37
C PRO A 121 -32.13 -3.24 -24.55
N VAL A 122 -31.43 -2.63 -23.60
CA VAL A 122 -30.43 -3.28 -22.74
C VAL A 122 -31.03 -3.60 -21.38
N HIS A 123 -31.10 -4.89 -21.04
CA HIS A 123 -31.57 -5.37 -19.75
C HIS A 123 -30.38 -5.57 -18.78
N PRO A 124 -30.43 -5.05 -17.54
CA PRO A 124 -29.30 -5.14 -16.60
C PRO A 124 -28.91 -6.58 -16.24
N ASN A 125 -29.89 -7.48 -16.07
CA ASN A 125 -29.60 -8.89 -15.83
C ASN A 125 -29.26 -9.65 -17.13
N ASP A 126 -30.24 -9.75 -18.03
CA ASP A 126 -30.17 -10.62 -19.21
C ASP A 126 -29.08 -10.25 -20.22
N HIS A 127 -28.64 -8.99 -20.25
CA HIS A 127 -27.55 -8.55 -21.12
C HIS A 127 -26.27 -8.21 -20.33
N VAL A 128 -26.33 -7.26 -19.39
CA VAL A 128 -25.11 -6.78 -18.70
C VAL A 128 -24.53 -7.84 -17.75
N ASN A 129 -25.38 -8.63 -17.10
CA ASN A 129 -24.99 -9.73 -16.23
C ASN A 129 -25.02 -11.11 -16.92
N MET A 130 -25.13 -11.16 -18.25
CA MET A 130 -25.17 -12.42 -19.00
C MET A 130 -23.95 -13.28 -18.68
N SER A 131 -24.19 -14.57 -18.42
CA SER A 131 -23.19 -15.60 -18.09
C SER A 131 -22.40 -15.37 -16.79
N GLN A 132 -22.76 -14.35 -16.00
CA GLN A 132 -22.11 -14.00 -14.74
C GLN A 132 -23.00 -14.32 -13.55
N SER A 133 -22.38 -14.42 -12.38
CA SER A 133 -23.04 -14.35 -11.08
C SER A 133 -22.56 -13.12 -10.31
N SER A 134 -23.36 -12.60 -9.38
CA SER A 134 -22.84 -11.63 -8.42
C SER A 134 -21.68 -12.23 -7.60
N ASN A 135 -21.75 -13.54 -7.34
CA ASN A 135 -20.81 -14.24 -6.48
C ASN A 135 -19.43 -14.43 -7.12
N ASP A 136 -19.31 -14.43 -8.46
CA ASP A 136 -18.01 -14.56 -9.15
C ASP A 136 -17.53 -13.26 -9.79
N SER A 137 -18.43 -12.34 -10.13
CA SER A 137 -18.07 -11.02 -10.68
C SER A 137 -17.48 -10.07 -9.64
N PHE A 138 -18.10 -9.90 -8.47
CA PHE A 138 -17.60 -9.00 -7.43
C PHE A 138 -16.22 -9.39 -6.87
N PRO A 139 -15.93 -10.66 -6.50
CA PRO A 139 -14.57 -11.03 -6.07
C PRO A 139 -13.53 -10.85 -7.19
N THR A 140 -13.92 -11.05 -8.46
CA THR A 140 -13.06 -10.74 -9.61
C THR A 140 -12.72 -9.25 -9.65
N ALA A 141 -13.70 -8.36 -9.45
CA ALA A 141 -13.46 -6.93 -9.40
C ALA A 141 -12.56 -6.51 -8.22
N LEU A 142 -12.66 -7.17 -7.06
CA LEU A 142 -11.75 -6.89 -5.94
C LEU A 142 -10.29 -7.17 -6.31
N HIS A 143 -10.04 -8.29 -6.97
CA HIS A 143 -8.70 -8.68 -7.42
C HIS A 143 -8.16 -7.71 -8.48
N VAL A 144 -8.98 -7.38 -9.48
CA VAL A 144 -8.63 -6.41 -10.52
C VAL A 144 -8.34 -5.03 -9.92
N ALA A 145 -9.16 -4.56 -8.98
CA ALA A 145 -8.97 -3.28 -8.31
C ALA A 145 -7.65 -3.24 -7.52
N ALA A 146 -7.38 -4.28 -6.73
CA ALA A 146 -6.16 -4.36 -5.92
C ALA A 146 -4.90 -4.43 -6.78
N VAL A 147 -4.89 -5.24 -7.85
CA VAL A 147 -3.76 -5.34 -8.78
C VAL A 147 -3.52 -4.01 -9.48
N ARG A 148 -4.57 -3.34 -9.99
CA ARG A 148 -4.43 -2.03 -10.64
C ARG A 148 -3.93 -0.97 -9.68
N ALA A 149 -4.53 -0.83 -8.50
CA ALA A 149 -4.09 0.15 -7.50
C ALA A 149 -2.64 -0.09 -7.05
N THR A 150 -2.22 -1.35 -6.96
CA THR A 150 -0.83 -1.69 -6.65
C THR A 150 0.13 -1.28 -7.76
N ARG A 151 -0.19 -1.61 -9.02
CA ARG A 151 0.63 -1.25 -10.18
C ARG A 151 0.71 0.27 -10.38
N ASP A 152 -0.44 0.94 -10.28
CA ASP A 152 -0.59 2.34 -10.69
C ASP A 152 -0.18 3.34 -9.60
N ALA A 153 -0.22 2.95 -8.31
CA ALA A 153 0.08 3.85 -7.19
C ALA A 153 1.14 3.29 -6.23
N LEU A 154 0.98 2.06 -5.75
CA LEU A 154 1.84 1.55 -4.68
C LEU A 154 3.27 1.29 -5.11
N ILE A 155 3.46 0.59 -6.23
CA ILE A 155 4.79 0.25 -6.74
C ILE A 155 5.57 1.52 -7.11
N PRO A 156 5.02 2.48 -7.88
CA PRO A 156 5.71 3.74 -8.15
C PRO A 156 6.10 4.52 -6.89
N ALA A 157 5.20 4.62 -5.90
CA ALA A 157 5.50 5.30 -4.64
C ALA A 157 6.60 4.59 -3.82
N LEU A 158 6.60 3.26 -3.83
CA LEU A 158 7.62 2.46 -3.17
C LEU A 158 8.98 2.60 -3.88
N GLU A 159 9.00 2.60 -5.21
CA GLU A 159 10.20 2.85 -6.02
C GLU A 159 10.77 4.24 -5.73
N GLN A 160 9.94 5.28 -5.80
CA GLN A 160 10.38 6.66 -5.52
C GLN A 160 11.04 6.80 -4.15
N LEU A 161 10.41 6.29 -3.09
CA LEU A 161 11.00 6.35 -1.74
C LEU A 161 12.28 5.50 -1.63
N THR A 162 12.31 4.34 -2.28
CA THR A 162 13.50 3.47 -2.31
C THR A 162 14.67 4.19 -2.98
N ASP A 163 14.45 4.80 -4.13
CA ASP A 163 15.47 5.53 -4.89
C ASP A 163 15.97 6.76 -4.12
N SER A 164 15.07 7.47 -3.44
CA SER A 164 15.41 8.61 -2.58
C SER A 164 16.35 8.17 -1.43
N LEU A 165 16.07 7.03 -0.81
CA LEU A 165 16.90 6.46 0.26
C LEU A 165 18.25 5.94 -0.26
N ILE A 166 18.28 5.32 -1.45
CA ILE A 166 19.52 4.89 -2.11
C ILE A 166 20.40 6.09 -2.41
N ALA A 167 19.84 7.16 -2.98
CA ALA A 167 20.59 8.37 -3.28
C ALA A 167 21.22 8.99 -2.02
N LYS A 168 20.50 9.01 -0.89
CA LYS A 168 21.06 9.44 0.40
C LYS A 168 22.11 8.46 0.93
N ALA A 169 21.89 7.16 0.79
CA ALA A 169 22.86 6.15 1.20
C ALA A 169 24.21 6.33 0.48
N GLU A 170 24.17 6.53 -0.84
CA GLU A 170 25.36 6.77 -1.66
C GLU A 170 26.04 8.09 -1.32
N ALA A 171 25.27 9.17 -1.20
CA ALA A 171 25.79 10.49 -0.84
C ALA A 171 26.49 10.50 0.54
N TRP A 172 26.03 9.67 1.47
CA TRP A 172 26.49 9.65 2.85
C TRP A 172 27.40 8.45 3.20
N ASP A 173 27.89 7.71 2.21
CA ASP A 173 28.77 6.54 2.43
C ASP A 173 30.10 6.92 3.13
N HIS A 174 30.50 8.18 3.07
CA HIS A 174 31.73 8.67 3.71
C HIS A 174 31.50 9.20 5.14
N ILE A 175 30.26 9.43 5.56
CA ILE A 175 29.93 10.08 6.84
C ILE A 175 29.88 9.03 7.93
N ILE A 176 30.93 8.93 8.74
CA ILE A 176 31.01 7.97 9.85
C ILE A 176 30.29 8.53 11.07
N LYS A 177 29.41 7.74 11.68
CA LYS A 177 28.67 8.05 12.90
C LYS A 177 28.80 6.94 13.95
N ILE A 178 28.36 7.24 15.16
CA ILE A 178 28.22 6.24 16.23
C ILE A 178 26.96 5.42 16.02
N GLY A 179 27.11 4.10 15.96
CA GLY A 179 25.97 3.18 15.94
C GLY A 179 25.22 3.19 17.26
N ARG A 180 23.95 2.76 17.23
CA ARG A 180 23.17 2.57 18.45
C ARG A 180 22.51 1.20 18.49
N THR A 181 22.79 0.45 19.54
CA THR A 181 22.09 -0.80 19.86
C THR A 181 21.51 -0.67 21.27
N HIS A 182 20.26 -1.10 21.47
CA HIS A 182 19.53 -0.83 22.71
C HIS A 182 19.47 0.67 23.08
N THR A 183 19.54 1.56 22.08
CA THR A 183 19.65 3.03 22.22
C THR A 183 20.95 3.55 22.88
N GLN A 184 21.91 2.67 23.17
CA GLN A 184 23.22 3.03 23.72
C GLN A 184 24.25 3.19 22.61
N ASP A 185 25.31 3.97 22.86
CA ASP A 185 26.44 4.11 21.95
C ASP A 185 27.06 2.74 21.64
N ALA A 186 27.34 2.48 20.36
CA ALA A 186 27.94 1.26 19.86
C ALA A 186 29.12 1.55 18.90
N THR A 187 29.64 0.51 18.26
CA THR A 187 30.70 0.66 17.25
C THR A 187 30.25 1.53 16.06
N PRO A 188 31.17 2.20 15.36
CA PRO A 188 30.82 3.06 14.24
C PRO A 188 30.21 2.32 13.04
N LEU A 189 29.42 3.05 12.26
CA LEU A 189 29.00 2.72 10.90
C LEU A 189 28.90 4.02 10.09
N THR A 190 28.78 3.94 8.77
CA THR A 190 28.48 5.13 7.97
C THR A 190 26.99 5.41 7.97
N LEU A 191 26.62 6.69 7.84
CA LEU A 191 25.23 7.09 7.63
C LEU A 191 24.69 6.49 6.32
N GLY A 192 25.57 6.30 5.33
CA GLY A 192 25.28 5.54 4.12
C GLY A 192 24.90 4.08 4.37
N GLN A 193 25.64 3.35 5.22
CA GLN A 193 25.30 1.99 5.62
C GLN A 193 23.94 1.92 6.34
N GLU A 194 23.64 2.89 7.19
CA GLU A 194 22.35 2.99 7.90
C GLU A 194 21.19 3.16 6.90
N PHE A 195 21.30 4.12 5.97
CA PHE A 195 20.28 4.39 4.94
C PHE A 195 20.19 3.27 3.88
N GLY A 196 21.30 2.61 3.56
CA GLY A 196 21.31 1.41 2.72
C GLY A 196 20.50 0.27 3.32
N GLY A 197 20.51 0.15 4.66
CA GLY A 197 19.62 -0.75 5.39
C GLY A 197 18.14 -0.42 5.19
N TYR A 198 17.77 0.86 5.18
CA TYR A 198 16.39 1.31 4.96
C TYR A 198 15.92 0.97 3.55
N ALA A 199 16.73 1.28 2.53
CA ALA A 199 16.46 0.92 1.15
C ALA A 199 16.29 -0.61 0.97
N ALA A 200 17.17 -1.41 1.58
CA ALA A 200 17.06 -2.87 1.53
C ALA A 200 15.76 -3.41 2.17
N GLN A 201 15.24 -2.76 3.23
CA GLN A 201 13.94 -3.11 3.80
C GLN A 201 12.81 -2.89 2.78
N LEU A 202 12.83 -1.78 2.04
CA LEU A 202 11.79 -1.46 1.03
C LEU A 202 11.88 -2.38 -0.19
N ILE A 203 13.09 -2.67 -0.70
CA ILE A 203 13.32 -3.65 -1.77
C ILE A 203 12.75 -5.01 -1.39
N SER A 204 13.02 -5.46 -0.16
CA SER A 204 12.47 -6.73 0.34
C SER A 204 10.95 -6.69 0.47
N CYS A 205 10.35 -5.56 0.84
CA CYS A 205 8.89 -5.40 0.91
C CYS A 205 8.25 -5.43 -0.47
N ARG A 206 8.87 -4.80 -1.47
CA ARG A 206 8.43 -4.88 -2.87
C ARG A 206 8.33 -6.33 -3.35
N ALA A 207 9.39 -7.12 -3.13
CA ALA A 207 9.40 -8.53 -3.53
C ALA A 207 8.27 -9.35 -2.87
N ARG A 208 7.93 -9.06 -1.60
CA ARG A 208 6.81 -9.71 -0.89
C ARG A 208 5.46 -9.33 -1.51
N ILE A 209 5.28 -8.06 -1.86
CA ILE A 209 4.06 -7.54 -2.50
C ILE A 209 3.90 -8.17 -3.89
N GLU A 210 4.93 -8.14 -4.72
CA GLU A 210 4.92 -8.73 -6.07
C GLU A 210 4.69 -10.26 -6.01
N GLY A 211 5.30 -10.94 -5.05
CA GLY A 211 5.04 -12.36 -4.79
C GLY A 211 3.58 -12.64 -4.44
N ALA A 212 2.95 -11.78 -3.63
CA ALA A 212 1.53 -11.90 -3.30
C ALA A 212 0.61 -11.63 -4.51
N LEU A 213 0.95 -10.68 -5.38
CA LEU A 213 0.21 -10.40 -6.62
C LEU A 213 0.23 -11.63 -7.54
N ASN A 214 1.42 -12.11 -7.87
CA ASN A 214 1.61 -13.18 -8.85
C ASN A 214 1.15 -14.54 -8.31
N GLY A 215 1.32 -14.79 -7.00
CA GLY A 215 0.89 -16.03 -6.37
C GLY A 215 -0.62 -16.13 -6.15
N ASN A 216 -1.33 -15.01 -6.00
CA ASN A 216 -2.72 -15.01 -5.53
C ASN A 216 -3.65 -14.06 -6.31
N LEU A 217 -3.38 -12.75 -6.33
CA LEU A 217 -4.38 -11.77 -6.79
C LEU A 217 -4.65 -11.81 -8.30
N ARG A 218 -3.71 -12.33 -9.11
CA ARG A 218 -3.93 -12.50 -10.55
C ARG A 218 -4.89 -13.64 -10.91
N LYS A 219 -5.29 -14.46 -9.94
CA LYS A 219 -6.23 -15.58 -10.11
C LYS A 219 -7.66 -15.11 -9.91
N LEU A 220 -8.50 -15.26 -10.92
CA LEU A 220 -9.86 -14.72 -10.95
C LEU A 220 -10.94 -15.78 -10.69
N ALA A 221 -11.94 -15.41 -9.89
CA ALA A 221 -13.11 -16.24 -9.57
C ALA A 221 -14.11 -16.36 -10.73
N ILE A 222 -14.02 -15.49 -11.73
CA ILE A 222 -14.96 -15.41 -12.86
C ILE A 222 -15.14 -16.77 -13.56
N GLY A 223 -16.39 -17.13 -13.84
CA GLY A 223 -16.76 -18.44 -14.38
C GLY A 223 -17.02 -19.49 -13.30
N GLY A 224 -16.85 -19.18 -12.01
CA GLY A 224 -17.32 -20.03 -10.91
C GLY A 224 -18.84 -19.95 -10.69
N THR A 225 -19.49 -18.93 -11.23
CA THR A 225 -20.93 -18.65 -11.12
C THR A 225 -21.43 -18.61 -9.67
N ALA A 226 -22.47 -19.36 -9.32
CA ALA A 226 -23.13 -19.23 -8.02
C ALA A 226 -22.30 -19.81 -6.86
N VAL A 227 -21.69 -20.99 -7.08
CA VAL A 227 -21.10 -21.83 -6.02
C VAL A 227 -19.76 -22.46 -6.41
N GLY A 228 -19.22 -22.16 -7.60
CA GLY A 228 -17.91 -22.63 -8.06
C GLY A 228 -17.96 -23.67 -9.18
N THR A 229 -19.14 -24.19 -9.53
CA THR A 229 -19.30 -25.26 -10.53
C THR A 229 -19.26 -24.77 -11.98
N GLY A 230 -19.43 -23.46 -12.21
CA GLY A 230 -19.56 -22.90 -13.55
C GLY A 230 -20.91 -23.15 -14.21
N LEU A 231 -21.92 -23.59 -13.45
CA LEU A 231 -23.28 -23.78 -13.98
C LEU A 231 -23.77 -22.48 -14.63
N ASN A 232 -24.27 -22.58 -15.87
CA ASN A 232 -24.75 -21.50 -16.74
C ASN A 232 -23.67 -20.60 -17.39
N ALA A 233 -22.38 -20.87 -17.17
CA ALA A 233 -21.32 -20.29 -17.99
C ALA A 233 -21.06 -21.17 -19.23
N PRO A 234 -20.87 -20.59 -20.44
CA PRO A 234 -20.45 -21.35 -21.61
C PRO A 234 -19.10 -22.04 -21.42
N GLU A 235 -18.85 -23.11 -22.17
CA GLU A 235 -17.53 -23.76 -22.22
C GLU A 235 -16.45 -22.78 -22.72
N GLY A 236 -15.29 -22.76 -22.07
CA GLY A 236 -14.17 -21.85 -22.38
C GLY A 236 -14.37 -20.39 -21.96
N TRP A 237 -15.51 -20.06 -21.35
CA TRP A 237 -15.87 -18.67 -21.04
C TRP A 237 -14.98 -18.04 -19.96
N ALA A 238 -14.50 -18.82 -18.99
CA ALA A 238 -13.67 -18.31 -17.90
C ALA A 238 -12.28 -17.87 -18.39
N GLU A 239 -11.71 -18.63 -19.32
CA GLU A 239 -10.44 -18.34 -20.00
C GLU A 239 -10.57 -17.08 -20.87
N ASP A 240 -11.62 -17.01 -21.68
CA ASP A 240 -11.91 -15.85 -22.53
C ASP A 240 -12.14 -14.57 -21.70
N MET A 241 -12.83 -14.70 -20.56
CA MET A 241 -13.02 -13.60 -19.61
C MET A 241 -11.71 -13.12 -19.00
N SER A 242 -10.85 -14.03 -18.54
CA SER A 242 -9.58 -13.66 -17.93
C SER A 242 -8.66 -12.97 -18.95
N ALA A 243 -8.65 -13.44 -20.20
CA ALA A 243 -7.92 -12.80 -21.29
C ALA A 243 -8.47 -11.40 -21.62
N ALA A 244 -9.80 -11.25 -21.71
CA ALA A 244 -10.43 -9.95 -21.98
C ALA A 244 -10.22 -8.95 -20.84
N ILE A 245 -10.31 -9.39 -19.58
CA ILE A 245 -9.99 -8.57 -18.41
C ILE A 245 -8.52 -8.13 -18.45
N SER A 246 -7.61 -9.03 -18.83
CA SER A 246 -6.18 -8.72 -18.92
C SER A 246 -5.88 -7.64 -19.95
N ASP A 247 -6.48 -7.75 -21.14
CA ASP A 247 -6.39 -6.75 -22.21
C ASP A 247 -6.88 -5.38 -21.75
N ILE A 248 -8.09 -5.31 -21.19
CA ILE A 248 -8.71 -4.05 -20.75
C ILE A 248 -7.94 -3.43 -19.58
N ALA A 249 -7.51 -4.25 -18.61
CA ALA A 249 -6.79 -3.76 -17.44
C ALA A 249 -5.32 -3.40 -17.74
N GLY A 250 -4.77 -3.87 -18.87
CA GLY A 250 -3.36 -3.69 -19.24
C GLY A 250 -2.40 -4.46 -18.32
N THR A 251 -2.83 -5.60 -17.77
CA THR A 251 -1.99 -6.46 -16.93
C THR A 251 -2.55 -7.88 -16.89
N GLU A 252 -1.71 -8.88 -16.66
CA GLU A 252 -2.10 -10.29 -16.81
C GLU A 252 -2.96 -10.81 -15.64
N PHE A 253 -4.01 -11.53 -15.99
CA PHE A 253 -4.86 -12.30 -15.09
C PHE A 253 -5.11 -13.68 -15.67
N GLU A 254 -5.35 -14.65 -14.79
CA GLU A 254 -5.61 -16.04 -15.15
C GLU A 254 -6.84 -16.56 -14.39
N PRO A 255 -7.55 -17.56 -14.95
CA PRO A 255 -8.63 -18.20 -14.22
C PRO A 255 -8.08 -18.90 -12.97
N ALA A 256 -8.75 -18.75 -11.84
CA ALA A 256 -8.33 -19.45 -10.62
C ALA A 256 -8.38 -20.98 -10.81
N PRO A 257 -7.33 -21.73 -10.41
CA PRO A 257 -7.30 -23.19 -10.58
C PRO A 257 -8.44 -23.92 -9.86
N ASN A 258 -8.93 -23.35 -8.75
CA ASN A 258 -10.07 -23.86 -8.01
C ASN A 258 -11.05 -22.72 -7.71
N LYS A 259 -12.24 -22.76 -8.31
CA LYS A 259 -13.26 -21.74 -8.13
C LYS A 259 -13.96 -21.80 -6.77
N PHE A 260 -14.04 -22.99 -6.16
CA PHE A 260 -14.62 -23.13 -4.82
C PHE A 260 -13.78 -22.38 -3.80
N GLU A 261 -12.45 -22.53 -3.84
CA GLU A 261 -11.52 -21.78 -2.98
C GLU A 261 -11.68 -20.27 -3.17
N GLN A 262 -11.65 -19.79 -4.42
CA GLN A 262 -11.78 -18.36 -4.68
C GLN A 262 -13.14 -17.74 -4.37
N LEU A 263 -14.20 -18.54 -4.25
CA LEU A 263 -15.52 -18.04 -3.83
C LEU A 263 -15.68 -18.12 -2.31
N ALA A 264 -15.37 -19.28 -1.72
CA ALA A 264 -15.57 -19.59 -0.30
C ALA A 264 -14.59 -18.87 0.63
N ALA A 265 -13.38 -18.57 0.17
CA ALA A 265 -12.33 -17.91 0.93
C ALA A 265 -11.85 -16.62 0.24
N LYS A 266 -11.06 -15.81 0.95
CA LYS A 266 -10.40 -14.60 0.40
C LYS A 266 -8.94 -14.54 0.84
N ASP A 267 -8.31 -15.71 0.91
CA ASP A 267 -6.97 -15.90 1.48
C ASP A 267 -5.91 -15.15 0.68
N GLY A 268 -6.06 -15.03 -0.63
CA GLY A 268 -5.19 -14.22 -1.47
C GLY A 268 -5.15 -12.74 -1.06
N LEU A 269 -6.31 -12.16 -0.72
CA LEU A 269 -6.42 -10.79 -0.22
C LEU A 269 -5.90 -10.66 1.23
N VAL A 270 -6.09 -11.67 2.07
CA VAL A 270 -5.52 -11.71 3.42
C VAL A 270 -3.98 -11.76 3.38
N PHE A 271 -3.42 -12.63 2.55
CA PHE A 271 -1.97 -12.75 2.37
C PHE A 271 -1.37 -11.46 1.81
N PHE A 272 -2.01 -10.87 0.80
CA PHE A 272 -1.62 -9.59 0.25
C PHE A 272 -1.67 -8.45 1.28
N SER A 273 -2.73 -8.38 2.08
CA SER A 273 -2.82 -7.44 3.21
C SER A 273 -1.69 -7.64 4.23
N GLY A 274 -1.27 -8.88 4.47
CA GLY A 274 -0.10 -9.19 5.31
C GLY A 274 1.22 -8.64 4.73
N ALA A 275 1.38 -8.64 3.41
CA ALA A 275 2.51 -8.01 2.74
C ALA A 275 2.49 -6.47 2.91
N LEU A 276 1.31 -5.84 2.76
CA LEU A 276 1.14 -4.40 3.05
C LEU A 276 1.43 -4.06 4.52
N ASN A 277 1.00 -4.92 5.45
CA ASN A 277 1.31 -4.79 6.87
C ASN A 277 2.81 -4.86 7.13
N THR A 278 3.53 -5.75 6.43
CA THR A 278 5.00 -5.84 6.53
C THR A 278 5.66 -4.55 6.03
N LEU A 279 5.18 -3.97 4.93
CA LEU A 279 5.64 -2.66 4.46
C LEU A 279 5.38 -1.56 5.50
N ALA A 280 4.19 -1.52 6.11
CA ALA A 280 3.87 -0.57 7.17
C ALA A 280 4.82 -0.69 8.38
N VAL A 281 5.17 -1.91 8.80
CA VAL A 281 6.17 -2.13 9.86
C VAL A 281 7.54 -1.56 9.48
N ALA A 282 8.00 -1.79 8.25
CA ALA A 282 9.26 -1.24 7.77
C ALA A 282 9.25 0.29 7.73
N LEU A 283 8.20 0.89 7.17
CA LEU A 283 8.03 2.34 7.09
C LEU A 283 7.99 2.99 8.48
N ASN A 284 7.30 2.38 9.45
CA ASN A 284 7.26 2.90 10.81
C ASN A 284 8.66 2.96 11.45
N LYS A 285 9.48 1.91 11.24
CA LYS A 285 10.87 1.90 11.70
C LYS A 285 11.68 3.00 11.03
N ILE A 286 11.66 3.08 9.70
CA ILE A 286 12.44 4.05 8.92
C ILE A 286 12.07 5.49 9.33
N ALA A 287 10.78 5.79 9.40
CA ALA A 287 10.29 7.11 9.79
C ALA A 287 10.66 7.47 11.23
N ASN A 288 10.65 6.51 12.16
CA ASN A 288 11.06 6.76 13.55
C ASN A 288 12.57 6.96 13.68
N ASP A 289 13.39 6.19 12.98
CA ASP A 289 14.84 6.43 12.98
C ASP A 289 15.14 7.85 12.49
N ILE A 290 14.60 8.25 11.33
CA ILE A 290 14.78 9.60 10.77
C ILE A 290 14.26 10.67 11.72
N ARG A 291 13.11 10.45 12.37
CA ARG A 291 12.56 11.35 13.40
C ARG A 291 13.52 11.58 14.57
N PHE A 292 14.11 10.51 15.10
CA PHE A 292 15.02 10.59 16.24
C PHE A 292 16.39 11.15 15.85
N LEU A 293 16.91 10.77 14.67
CA LEU A 293 18.15 11.33 14.14
C LEU A 293 18.04 12.84 13.88
N GLY A 294 16.85 13.31 13.50
CA GLY A 294 16.51 14.74 13.36
C GLY A 294 16.12 15.46 14.67
N SER A 295 16.12 14.77 15.82
CA SER A 295 15.72 15.40 17.09
C SER A 295 16.73 16.45 17.56
N GLY A 296 16.25 17.64 17.96
CA GLY A 296 17.12 18.76 18.28
C GLY A 296 16.37 20.07 18.54
N PRO A 297 17.04 21.24 18.46
CA PRO A 297 18.39 21.42 17.92
C PRO A 297 19.52 21.15 18.92
N ARG A 298 19.25 21.05 20.24
CA ARG A 298 20.31 20.97 21.28
C ARG A 298 20.12 19.91 22.35
N SER A 299 18.97 19.24 22.38
CA SER A 299 18.62 18.27 23.43
C SER A 299 18.15 16.94 22.85
N GLY A 300 18.64 16.62 21.65
CA GLY A 300 18.39 15.36 20.95
C GLY A 300 19.69 14.82 20.35
N LEU A 301 19.58 14.03 19.29
CA LEU A 301 20.74 13.47 18.57
C LEU A 301 21.36 14.50 17.61
N GLY A 302 20.51 15.20 16.84
CA GLY A 302 20.92 16.26 15.92
C GLY A 302 21.82 15.80 14.78
N GLU A 303 21.78 14.52 14.40
CA GLU A 303 22.59 13.97 13.30
C GLU A 303 22.04 14.38 11.93
N LEU A 304 20.73 14.62 11.82
CA LEU A 304 20.07 15.02 10.59
C LEU A 304 19.38 16.38 10.74
N SER A 305 19.37 17.16 9.67
CA SER A 305 18.57 18.38 9.53
C SER A 305 17.44 18.11 8.54
N LEU A 306 16.21 18.08 9.04
CA LEU A 306 15.02 17.83 8.23
C LEU A 306 14.55 19.12 7.53
N PRO A 307 13.95 19.05 6.33
CA PRO A 307 13.29 20.19 5.70
C PRO A 307 12.18 20.75 6.59
N ALA A 308 12.09 22.09 6.67
CA ALA A 308 10.97 22.76 7.31
C ALA A 308 9.80 22.91 6.32
N THR A 309 8.74 22.12 6.49
CA THR A 309 7.58 22.09 5.59
C THR A 309 6.44 23.01 6.00
N GLU A 310 6.39 23.40 7.27
CA GLU A 310 5.40 24.31 7.84
C GLU A 310 6.09 25.49 8.57
N PRO A 311 5.45 26.67 8.67
CA PRO A 311 6.02 27.80 9.38
C PRO A 311 6.34 27.48 10.85
N GLY A 312 7.63 27.47 11.17
CA GLY A 312 8.09 27.47 12.56
C GLY A 312 7.81 28.82 13.24
N SER A 313 7.77 28.83 14.58
CA SER A 313 7.70 30.09 15.31
C SER A 313 9.01 30.87 15.15
N SER A 314 8.95 32.15 14.78
CA SER A 314 10.13 33.01 14.62
C SER A 314 10.98 33.16 15.89
N ILE A 315 10.42 32.87 17.07
CA ILE A 315 11.13 32.87 18.36
C ILE A 315 11.89 31.55 18.63
N MET A 316 11.71 30.51 17.81
CA MET A 316 12.29 29.17 17.99
C MET A 316 13.18 28.76 16.79
N PRO A 317 14.32 29.45 16.56
CA PRO A 317 15.20 29.12 15.43
C PRO A 317 15.79 27.71 15.54
N GLY A 318 15.84 27.00 14.41
CA GLY A 318 16.37 25.63 14.31
C GLY A 318 15.43 24.54 14.83
N LYS A 319 14.25 24.87 15.38
CA LYS A 319 13.22 23.89 15.71
C LYS A 319 12.46 23.52 14.44
N VAL A 320 12.62 22.27 13.99
CA VAL A 320 11.85 21.69 12.89
C VAL A 320 11.12 20.46 13.43
N ASN A 321 9.79 20.46 13.32
CA ASN A 321 9.01 19.29 13.68
C ASN A 321 9.05 18.27 12.53
N PRO A 322 9.23 16.97 12.81
CA PRO A 322 9.33 15.91 11.80
C PRO A 322 7.93 15.48 11.30
N THR A 323 7.15 16.40 10.75
CA THR A 323 5.71 16.20 10.44
C THR A 323 5.46 15.10 9.41
N GLN A 324 6.34 14.95 8.43
CA GLN A 324 6.25 13.85 7.46
C GLN A 324 6.52 12.48 8.11
N CYS A 325 7.44 12.41 9.09
CA CYS A 325 7.62 11.19 9.88
C CYS A 325 6.37 10.88 10.71
N GLU A 326 5.76 11.90 11.32
CA GLU A 326 4.51 11.77 12.09
C GLU A 326 3.38 11.20 11.22
N SER A 327 3.15 11.82 10.06
CA SER A 327 2.17 11.37 9.08
C SER A 327 2.39 9.91 8.67
N LEU A 328 3.61 9.55 8.25
CA LEU A 328 3.91 8.21 7.78
C LEU A 328 3.74 7.13 8.87
N THR A 329 4.06 7.45 10.13
CA THR A 329 3.83 6.52 11.24
C THR A 329 2.34 6.35 11.60
N MET A 330 1.51 7.39 11.44
CA MET A 330 0.06 7.25 11.59
C MET A 330 -0.55 6.40 10.47
N VAL A 331 -0.09 6.60 9.23
CA VAL A 331 -0.43 5.74 8.08
C VAL A 331 -0.08 4.29 8.37
N ALA A 332 1.13 4.02 8.85
CA ALA A 332 1.57 2.67 9.19
C ALA A 332 0.65 2.02 10.24
N ALA A 333 0.31 2.73 11.31
CA ALA A 333 -0.62 2.24 12.33
C ALA A 333 -2.02 1.93 11.76
N GLN A 334 -2.55 2.79 10.89
CA GLN A 334 -3.85 2.58 10.25
C GLN A 334 -3.84 1.33 9.35
N VAL A 335 -2.76 1.10 8.59
CA VAL A 335 -2.61 -0.10 7.74
C VAL A 335 -2.58 -1.38 8.57
N MET A 336 -1.90 -1.36 9.72
CA MET A 336 -1.91 -2.51 10.65
C MET A 336 -3.32 -2.80 11.18
N GLY A 337 -4.10 -1.75 11.51
CA GLY A 337 -5.51 -1.89 11.89
C GLY A 337 -6.39 -2.44 10.76
N ASN A 338 -6.21 -1.93 9.54
CA ASN A 338 -6.91 -2.42 8.35
C ASN A 338 -6.61 -3.91 8.10
N ASN A 339 -5.35 -4.34 8.30
CA ASN A 339 -4.96 -5.74 8.16
C ASN A 339 -5.69 -6.67 9.15
N GLN A 340 -5.93 -6.20 10.37
CA GLN A 340 -6.73 -6.96 11.33
C GLN A 340 -8.20 -7.08 10.87
N ALA A 341 -8.78 -6.00 10.33
CA ALA A 341 -10.13 -6.05 9.76
C ALA A 341 -10.20 -7.04 8.58
N VAL A 342 -9.21 -7.03 7.68
CA VAL A 342 -9.11 -7.99 6.57
C VAL A 342 -8.99 -9.43 7.07
N THR A 343 -8.16 -9.67 8.10
CA THR A 343 -8.01 -11.00 8.73
C THR A 343 -9.35 -11.49 9.31
N ILE A 344 -10.05 -10.62 10.03
CA ILE A 344 -11.39 -10.92 10.58
C ILE A 344 -12.41 -11.16 9.45
N GLY A 345 -12.38 -10.41 8.36
CA GLY A 345 -13.25 -10.69 7.21
C GLY A 345 -12.92 -12.02 6.52
N GLY A 346 -11.63 -12.33 6.37
CA GLY A 346 -11.14 -13.57 5.77
C GLY A 346 -11.62 -14.82 6.51
N MET A 347 -11.60 -14.80 7.84
CA MET A 347 -12.03 -15.96 8.66
C MET A 347 -13.54 -16.23 8.63
N GLN A 348 -14.36 -15.35 8.04
CA GLN A 348 -15.84 -15.44 8.07
C GLN A 348 -16.44 -16.10 6.82
N GLY A 349 -15.67 -16.97 6.15
CA GLY A 349 -16.18 -17.82 5.07
C GLY A 349 -17.17 -18.86 5.60
N HIS A 350 -18.30 -19.05 4.90
CA HIS A 350 -19.28 -20.08 5.23
C HIS A 350 -19.65 -20.87 3.98
N PHE A 351 -19.37 -22.18 4.00
CA PHE A 351 -19.64 -23.08 2.89
C PHE A 351 -19.05 -22.55 1.57
N GLU A 352 -19.86 -22.34 0.53
CA GLU A 352 -19.39 -21.98 -0.81
C GLU A 352 -19.06 -20.49 -1.00
N LEU A 353 -19.29 -19.61 -0.02
CA LEU A 353 -19.09 -18.16 -0.21
C LEU A 353 -18.61 -17.42 1.05
N ASN A 354 -17.55 -16.62 0.90
CA ASN A 354 -17.20 -15.60 1.90
C ASN A 354 -18.05 -14.34 1.66
N VAL A 355 -18.80 -13.92 2.67
CA VAL A 355 -19.70 -12.75 2.60
C VAL A 355 -19.16 -11.57 3.42
N PHE A 356 -17.85 -11.33 3.37
CA PHE A 356 -17.19 -10.15 3.94
C PHE A 356 -16.42 -9.36 2.87
N MET A 357 -16.73 -9.57 1.59
CA MET A 357 -15.96 -9.07 0.45
C MET A 357 -15.85 -7.54 0.40
N PRO A 358 -16.94 -6.75 0.60
CA PRO A 358 -16.84 -5.29 0.64
C PRO A 358 -15.87 -4.76 1.71
N LEU A 359 -15.93 -5.29 2.93
CA LEU A 359 -15.04 -4.89 4.03
C LEU A 359 -13.59 -5.20 3.68
N ILE A 360 -13.32 -6.39 3.14
CA ILE A 360 -11.96 -6.80 2.75
C ILE A 360 -11.42 -5.87 1.65
N GLY A 361 -12.18 -5.70 0.57
CA GLY A 361 -11.79 -4.87 -0.57
C GLY A 361 -11.52 -3.42 -0.17
N ALA A 362 -12.40 -2.84 0.67
CA ALA A 362 -12.25 -1.46 1.11
C ALA A 362 -11.00 -1.24 1.97
N ASN A 363 -10.70 -2.16 2.89
CA ASN A 363 -9.50 -2.05 3.73
C ASN A 363 -8.20 -2.29 2.96
N VAL A 364 -8.20 -3.17 1.95
CA VAL A 364 -7.05 -3.38 1.07
C VAL A 364 -6.77 -2.13 0.24
N LEU A 365 -7.78 -1.59 -0.45
CA LEU A 365 -7.58 -0.39 -1.29
C LEU A 365 -7.23 0.84 -0.47
N ARG A 366 -7.83 1.03 0.72
CA ARG A 366 -7.46 2.11 1.63
C ARG A 366 -6.01 2.00 2.08
N SER A 367 -5.54 0.78 2.37
CA SER A 367 -4.14 0.57 2.74
C SER A 367 -3.18 0.90 1.60
N ILE A 368 -3.52 0.49 0.37
CA ILE A 368 -2.74 0.85 -0.83
C ILE A 368 -2.65 2.37 -0.98
N ASP A 369 -3.78 3.07 -0.93
CA ASP A 369 -3.84 4.53 -1.09
C ASP A 369 -3.01 5.26 -0.02
N LEU A 370 -3.24 4.95 1.25
CA LEU A 370 -2.52 5.58 2.36
C LEU A 370 -1.01 5.35 2.28
N LEU A 371 -0.57 4.13 1.96
CA LEU A 371 0.85 3.81 1.79
C LEU A 371 1.44 4.58 0.61
N SER A 372 0.75 4.62 -0.52
CA SER A 372 1.23 5.29 -1.74
C SER A 372 1.41 6.78 -1.51
N VAL A 373 0.38 7.45 -0.98
CA VAL A 373 0.43 8.88 -0.66
C VAL A 373 1.47 9.17 0.43
N GLY A 374 1.50 8.35 1.48
CA GLY A 374 2.43 8.50 2.60
C GLY A 374 3.89 8.39 2.16
N MET A 375 4.25 7.38 1.36
CA MET A 375 5.61 7.19 0.85
C MET A 375 6.04 8.30 -0.11
N THR A 376 5.17 8.66 -1.07
CA THR A 376 5.43 9.76 -2.02
C THR A 376 5.66 11.07 -1.26
N SER A 377 4.78 11.40 -0.32
CA SER A 377 4.91 12.63 0.48
C SER A 377 6.18 12.62 1.32
N PHE A 378 6.51 11.48 1.94
CA PHE A 378 7.70 11.34 2.77
C PHE A 378 8.99 11.44 1.95
N ALA A 379 9.02 10.88 0.74
CA ALA A 379 10.14 11.04 -0.19
C ALA A 379 10.37 12.52 -0.52
N GLU A 380 9.37 13.16 -1.13
CA GLU A 380 9.47 14.52 -1.68
C GLU A 380 9.69 15.59 -0.62
N ARG A 381 9.04 15.47 0.54
CA ARG A 381 8.96 16.53 1.54
C ARG A 381 9.86 16.30 2.75
N CYS A 382 10.57 15.16 2.80
CA CYS A 382 11.50 14.85 3.88
C CYS A 382 12.81 14.24 3.36
N VAL A 383 12.75 13.06 2.74
CA VAL A 383 13.95 12.29 2.38
C VAL A 383 14.77 12.96 1.27
N ASP A 384 14.17 13.68 0.34
CA ASP A 384 14.96 14.34 -0.71
C ASP A 384 15.77 15.52 -0.16
N GLY A 385 15.16 16.29 0.75
CA GLY A 385 15.74 17.51 1.31
C GLY A 385 16.53 17.34 2.61
N ILE A 386 16.58 16.14 3.20
CA ILE A 386 17.31 15.93 4.46
C ILE A 386 18.83 16.10 4.28
N GLU A 387 19.47 16.75 5.23
CA GLU A 387 20.91 16.99 5.24
C GLU A 387 21.56 16.34 6.47
N ALA A 388 22.78 15.83 6.31
CA ALA A 388 23.57 15.35 7.44
C ALA A 388 24.22 16.53 8.17
N ASN A 389 24.11 16.58 9.49
CA ASN A 389 24.84 17.54 10.31
C ASN A 389 26.25 17.00 10.60
N GLU A 390 27.11 17.01 9.59
CA GLU A 390 28.45 16.41 9.65
C GLU A 390 29.28 16.94 10.82
N LYS A 391 29.15 18.23 11.16
CA LYS A 391 29.84 18.81 12.31
C LYS A 391 29.40 18.15 13.62
N GLN A 392 28.10 18.00 13.83
CA GLN A 392 27.57 17.35 15.03
C GLN A 392 27.94 15.87 15.07
N ILE A 393 27.84 15.18 13.93
CA ILE A 393 28.22 13.77 13.81
C ILE A 393 29.70 13.57 14.17
N ALA A 394 30.60 14.40 13.62
CA ALA A 394 32.03 14.34 13.90
C ALA A 394 32.35 14.62 15.37
N ASP A 395 31.67 15.60 16.01
CA ASP A 395 31.81 15.87 17.45
C ASP A 395 31.42 14.64 18.28
N LEU A 396 30.26 14.02 17.97
CA LEU A 396 29.77 12.83 18.65
C LEU A 396 30.71 11.63 18.51
N VAL A 397 31.27 11.41 17.33
CA VAL A 397 32.29 10.36 17.10
C VAL A 397 33.56 10.66 17.90
N GLY A 398 34.05 11.89 17.88
CA GLY A 398 35.29 12.29 18.55
C GLY A 398 35.23 12.17 20.08
N ARG A 399 34.06 12.35 20.68
CA ARG A 399 33.84 12.22 22.14
C ARG A 399 33.36 10.83 22.58
N SER A 400 33.13 9.90 21.66
CA SER A 400 32.58 8.58 21.98
C SER A 400 33.61 7.68 22.67
N LEU A 401 33.14 6.86 23.60
CA LEU A 401 33.95 5.87 24.29
C LEU A 401 34.09 4.56 23.49
N MET A 402 33.31 4.37 22.42
CA MET A 402 33.23 3.09 21.71
C MET A 402 34.42 2.81 20.80
N LEU A 403 35.14 3.85 20.39
CA LEU A 403 36.34 3.74 19.56
C LEU A 403 37.51 3.08 20.29
N VAL A 404 37.43 2.95 21.62
CA VAL A 404 38.46 2.32 22.46
C VAL A 404 38.74 0.87 22.06
N THR A 405 37.77 0.20 21.45
CA THR A 405 37.88 -1.18 20.96
C THR A 405 39.01 -1.34 19.94
N ALA A 406 39.31 -0.29 19.16
CA ALA A 406 40.41 -0.29 18.19
C ALA A 406 41.81 -0.37 18.85
N LEU A 407 41.92 -0.03 20.14
CA LEU A 407 43.18 -0.14 20.89
C LEU A 407 43.47 -1.56 21.38
N ALA A 408 42.45 -2.44 21.47
CA ALA A 408 42.63 -3.78 22.05
C ALA A 408 43.75 -4.60 21.39
N PRO A 409 43.96 -4.57 20.05
CA PRO A 409 45.09 -5.25 19.41
C PRO A 409 46.46 -4.67 19.76
N ALA A 410 46.55 -3.41 20.20
CA ALA A 410 47.80 -2.72 20.52
C ALA A 410 48.18 -2.84 21.99
N ILE A 411 47.20 -2.70 22.89
CA ILE A 411 47.44 -2.56 24.33
C ILE A 411 46.72 -3.62 25.18
N GLY A 412 45.96 -4.53 24.55
CA GLY A 412 45.17 -5.55 25.23
C GLY A 412 43.81 -5.04 25.74
N TYR A 413 42.88 -5.97 25.94
CA TYR A 413 41.50 -5.69 26.35
C TYR A 413 41.42 -4.95 27.70
N ASP A 414 42.13 -5.42 28.72
CA ASP A 414 42.03 -4.85 30.08
C ASP A 414 42.48 -3.38 30.13
N ASN A 415 43.52 -3.04 29.38
CA ASN A 415 44.01 -1.66 29.28
C ASN A 415 43.02 -0.77 28.52
N ALA A 416 42.48 -1.25 27.39
CA ALA A 416 41.43 -0.53 26.65
C ALA A 416 40.19 -0.30 27.54
N ALA A 417 39.74 -1.32 28.27
CA ALA A 417 38.61 -1.20 29.19
C ALA A 417 38.89 -0.21 30.34
N LYS A 418 40.12 -0.19 30.86
CA LYS A 418 40.55 0.77 31.90
C LYS A 418 40.52 2.21 31.37
N ILE A 419 40.97 2.44 30.13
CA ILE A 419 40.88 3.77 29.49
C ILE A 419 39.41 4.22 29.41
N ALA A 420 38.52 3.37 28.90
CA ALA A 420 37.11 3.72 28.76
C ALA A 420 36.42 4.03 30.09
N LYS A 421 36.69 3.23 31.14
CA LYS A 421 36.12 3.44 32.48
C LYS A 421 36.57 4.78 33.07
N VAL A 422 37.87 5.07 33.03
CA VAL A 422 38.41 6.32 33.58
C VAL A 422 37.94 7.53 32.77
N ALA A 423 37.84 7.41 31.45
CA ALA A 423 37.32 8.46 30.56
C ALA A 423 35.87 8.81 30.93
N HIS A 424 35.04 7.79 31.16
CA HIS A 424 33.66 7.97 31.60
C HIS A 424 33.57 8.64 32.98
N GLU A 425 34.30 8.14 33.98
CA GLU A 425 34.29 8.68 35.35
C GLU A 425 34.75 10.13 35.42
N LYS A 426 35.70 10.52 34.57
CA LYS A 426 36.31 11.87 34.59
C LYS A 426 35.78 12.83 33.54
N GLY A 427 34.92 12.37 32.63
CA GLY A 427 34.42 13.18 31.51
C GLY A 427 35.52 13.58 30.52
N MET A 428 36.55 12.73 30.36
CA MET A 428 37.68 12.96 29.46
C MET A 428 37.50 12.19 28.14
N THR A 429 38.20 12.60 27.08
CA THR A 429 38.26 11.79 25.85
C THR A 429 39.10 10.53 26.05
N LEU A 430 38.96 9.57 25.14
CA LEU A 430 39.79 8.36 25.13
C LEU A 430 41.28 8.68 24.95
N LYS A 431 41.62 9.65 24.09
CA LYS A 431 43.00 10.05 23.82
C LYS A 431 43.64 10.66 25.06
N GLU A 432 42.99 11.65 25.66
CA GLU A 432 43.46 12.29 26.90
C GLU A 432 43.64 11.27 28.02
N THR A 433 42.69 10.37 28.19
CA THR A 433 42.74 9.34 29.24
C THR A 433 43.84 8.32 28.99
N GLY A 434 44.00 7.85 27.75
CA GLY A 434 45.04 6.90 27.37
C GLY A 434 46.45 7.43 27.62
N LEU A 435 46.68 8.70 27.25
CA LEU A 435 47.94 9.41 27.49
C LEU A 435 48.18 9.65 28.99
N ALA A 436 47.16 10.12 29.72
CA ALA A 436 47.28 10.40 31.16
C ALA A 436 47.55 9.15 32.01
N LEU A 437 47.03 7.98 31.57
CA LEU A 437 47.30 6.70 32.23
C LEU A 437 48.63 6.06 31.79
N GLY A 438 49.31 6.61 30.78
CA GLY A 438 50.53 6.02 30.19
C GLY A 438 50.30 4.65 29.54
N LEU A 439 49.05 4.36 29.13
CA LEU A 439 48.67 3.07 28.55
C LEU A 439 48.82 3.02 27.03
N VAL A 440 48.88 4.19 26.39
CA VAL A 440 49.09 4.35 24.94
C VAL A 440 49.75 5.70 24.70
N ASP A 441 50.67 5.78 23.74
CA ASP A 441 51.23 7.05 23.27
C ASP A 441 50.40 7.66 22.12
N GLU A 442 50.69 8.90 21.76
CA GLU A 442 49.91 9.62 20.75
C GLU A 442 50.00 8.96 19.37
N ALA A 443 51.19 8.55 18.95
CA ALA A 443 51.41 7.91 17.66
C ALA A 443 50.65 6.57 17.54
N THR A 444 50.61 5.79 18.62
CA THR A 444 49.87 4.53 18.68
C THR A 444 48.37 4.79 18.70
N PHE A 445 47.90 5.78 19.46
CA PHE A 445 46.47 6.13 19.47
C PHE A 445 46.00 6.52 18.07
N ASP A 446 46.70 7.44 17.41
CA ASP A 446 46.34 7.94 16.08
C ASP A 446 46.48 6.87 14.98
N LYS A 447 47.38 5.89 15.18
CA LYS A 447 47.52 4.73 14.29
C LYS A 447 46.32 3.78 14.37
N TYR A 448 45.84 3.49 15.57
CA TYR A 448 44.82 2.46 15.80
C TYR A 448 43.40 3.01 15.82
N VAL A 449 43.18 4.18 16.41
CA VAL A 449 41.85 4.77 16.58
C VAL A 449 41.47 5.59 15.34
N ARG A 450 41.19 4.88 14.26
CA ARG A 450 40.82 5.43 12.95
C ARG A 450 39.41 4.96 12.57
N PRO A 451 38.36 5.77 12.77
CA PRO A 451 36.98 5.36 12.53
C PRO A 451 36.74 4.73 11.14
N GLU A 452 37.44 5.23 10.11
CA GLU A 452 37.38 4.73 8.73
C GLU A 452 37.90 3.30 8.55
N THR A 453 38.65 2.79 9.52
CA THR A 453 39.13 1.39 9.56
C THR A 453 38.27 0.49 10.44
N MET A 454 37.28 1.05 11.13
CA MET A 454 36.38 0.34 12.07
C MET A 454 35.02 -0.01 11.44
N ILE A 455 34.86 0.25 10.14
CA ILE A 455 33.64 0.01 9.38
C ILE A 455 33.91 -1.05 8.32
N GLY A 456 33.73 -2.33 8.66
CA GLY A 456 33.92 -3.44 7.71
C GLY A 456 33.13 -3.20 6.42
N ARG A 457 33.82 -3.25 5.28
CA ARG A 457 33.25 -3.12 3.94
C ARG A 457 33.36 -4.44 3.19
#